data_AF-I1X5A0-F1
#
_entry.id   AF-I1X5A0-F1
#
_cell.length_a   1.000
_cell.length_b   1.000
_cell.length_c   1.000
_cell.angle_alpha   90.00
_cell.angle_beta   90.00
_cell.angle_gamma   90.00
#
_symmetry.space_group_name_H-M   'P 1'
#
loop_
_entity.id
_entity.type
_entity.pdbx_description
1 polymer ?
#
loop_
_entity_poly.entity_id
_entity_poly.type
_entity_poly.pdbx_seq_one_letter_code
_entity_poly.pdbx_strand_id
1 'polypeptide(L)' 'MESTITRLDKFSAPFGKDVTLENVSYENGMRVLRIHIREGNRFTVMDIDEKTASTWGKAMTDWVART' A
#
# COMPACT_ATOMS: atom_id res chain seq x y z
N MET A 1 -12.39 16.39 5.04
CA MET A 1 -11.99 15.64 6.25
C MET A 1 -10.49 15.76 6.35
N GLU A 2 -9.97 16.33 7.43
CA GLU A 2 -8.54 16.39 7.63
C GLU A 2 -8.00 14.97 7.85
N SER A 3 -6.86 14.67 7.23
CA SER A 3 -6.20 13.38 7.34
C SER A 3 -4.70 13.60 7.49
N THR A 4 -4.08 12.91 8.43
CA THR A 4 -2.62 12.87 8.54
C THR A 4 -2.08 11.76 7.66
N ILE A 5 -1.17 12.11 6.75
CA ILE A 5 -0.51 11.15 5.85
C ILE A 5 0.90 10.90 6.36
N THR A 6 1.26 9.62 6.54
CA THR A 6 2.60 9.19 6.93
C THR A 6 3.11 8.18 5.91
N ARG A 7 4.24 8.48 5.24
CA ARG A 7 4.86 7.52 4.33
C ARG A 7 5.49 6.38 5.13
N LEU A 8 5.11 5.16 4.78
CA LEU A 8 5.59 3.93 5.41
C LEU A 8 6.79 3.35 4.66
N ASP A 9 6.71 3.27 3.33
CA ASP A 9 7.77 2.69 2.52
C ASP A 9 7.72 3.18 1.07
N LYS A 10 8.84 3.02 0.36
CA LYS A 10 8.95 3.21 -1.09
C LYS A 10 9.99 2.25 -1.67
N PHE A 11 9.57 1.45 -2.63
CA PHE A 11 10.42 0.44 -3.27
C PHE A 11 10.11 0.28 -4.74
N SER A 12 11.08 -0.23 -5.50
CA SER A 12 10.87 -0.62 -6.90
C SER A 12 10.44 -2.08 -6.97
N ALA A 13 9.45 -2.35 -7.80
CA ALA A 13 8.95 -3.67 -8.14
C ALA A 13 9.37 -4.05 -9.58
N PRO A 14 9.29 -5.35 -9.95
CA PRO A 14 9.62 -5.79 -11.30
C PRO A 14 8.90 -5.02 -12.41
N PHE A 15 9.51 -5.00 -13.60
CA PHE A 15 8.99 -4.34 -14.80
C PHE A 15 8.83 -2.82 -14.67
N GLY A 16 9.80 -2.17 -14.01
CA GLY A 16 9.90 -0.70 -13.95
C GLY A 16 8.78 -0.03 -13.17
N LYS A 17 8.23 -0.73 -12.15
CA LYS A 17 7.16 -0.20 -11.30
C LYS A 17 7.76 0.37 -10.03
N ASP A 18 7.30 1.54 -9.61
CA ASP A 18 7.60 2.08 -8.28
C ASP A 18 6.35 2.02 -7.41
N VAL A 19 6.51 1.51 -6.19
CA VAL A 19 5.45 1.41 -5.20
C VAL A 19 5.75 2.34 -4.04
N THR A 20 4.74 3.08 -3.59
CA THR A 20 4.80 3.86 -2.34
C THR A 20 3.63 3.47 -1.46
N LEU A 21 3.92 3.25 -0.18
CA LEU A 21 2.94 2.90 0.85
C LEU A 21 2.82 4.05 1.84
N GLU A 22 1.60 4.47 2.13
CA GLU A 22 1.30 5.55 3.08
C GLU A 22 0.18 5.13 4.04
N ASN A 23 0.33 5.44 5.32
CA ASN A 23 -0.77 5.40 6.28
C ASN A 23 -1.54 6.73 6.18
N VAL A 24 -2.81 6.66 5.83
CA VAL A 24 -3.72 7.82 5.84
C VAL A 24 -4.65 7.64 7.04
N SER A 25 -4.46 8.47 8.06
CA SER A 25 -5.24 8.44 9.30
C SER A 25 -6.21 9.61 9.37
N TYR A 26 -7.48 9.31 9.62
CA TYR A 26 -8.57 10.27 9.75
C TYR A 26 -8.90 10.50 11.24
N GLU A 27 -9.44 11.67 11.57
CA GLU A 27 -9.76 12.04 12.96
C GLU A 27 -10.77 11.12 13.66
N ASN A 28 -11.65 10.48 12.89
CA ASN A 28 -12.65 9.53 13.40
C ASN A 28 -12.06 8.16 13.79
N GLY A 29 -10.73 8.02 13.76
CA GLY A 29 -10.02 6.78 14.07
C GLY A 29 -9.94 5.79 12.90
N MET A 30 -10.55 6.10 11.76
CA MET A 30 -10.38 5.31 10.54
C MET A 30 -8.97 5.52 9.99
N ARG A 31 -8.34 4.44 9.51
CA ARG A 31 -7.11 4.51 8.72
C ARG A 31 -7.18 3.59 7.52
N VAL A 32 -6.49 3.97 6.46
CA VAL A 32 -6.28 3.13 5.28
C VAL A 32 -4.81 3.08 4.93
N LEU A 33 -4.39 1.97 4.34
CA LEU A 33 -3.12 1.88 3.66
C LEU A 33 -3.33 2.36 2.23
N ARG A 34 -2.76 3.51 1.89
CA ARG A 34 -2.73 4.04 0.54
C ARG A 34 -1.52 3.49 -0.20
N ILE A 35 -1.78 2.94 -1.38
CA ILE A 35 -0.80 2.33 -2.26
C ILE A 35 -0.76 3.15 -3.54
N HIS A 36 0.39 3.72 -3.84
CA HIS A 36 0.69 4.33 -5.14
C HIS A 36 1.54 3.37 -5.95
N ILE A 37 1.10 3.05 -7.16
CA ILE A 37 1.88 2.29 -8.13
C ILE A 37 2.09 3.18 -9.36
N ARG A 38 3.34 3.45 -9.69
CA ARG A 38 3.73 4.19 -10.89
C ARG A 38 4.38 3.25 -11.89
N GLU A 39 3.95 3.34 -13.15
CA GLU A 39 4.54 2.64 -14.29
C GLU A 39 4.65 3.60 -15.48
N GLY A 40 5.82 4.23 -15.62
CA GLY A 40 6.02 5.32 -16.58
C GLY A 40 5.08 6.50 -16.31
N ASN A 41 4.11 6.68 -17.21
CA ASN A 41 3.06 7.70 -17.14
C ASN A 41 1.73 7.17 -16.56
N ARG A 42 1.64 5.88 -16.25
CA ARG A 42 0.46 5.30 -15.61
C ARG A 42 0.61 5.36 -14.10
N PHE A 43 -0.46 5.75 -13.44
CA PHE A 43 -0.53 5.84 -11.99
C PHE A 43 -1.78 5.13 -11.51
N THR A 44 -1.62 4.27 -10.52
CA THR A 44 -2.72 3.69 -9.77
C THR A 44 -2.59 4.09 -8.33
N VAL A 45 -3.66 4.61 -7.74
CA VAL A 45 -3.77 4.88 -6.32
C VAL A 45 -4.92 4.06 -5.80
N MET A 46 -4.67 3.28 -4.76
CA MET A 46 -5.68 2.45 -4.13
C MET A 46 -5.54 2.53 -2.61
N ASP A 47 -6.66 2.75 -1.94
CA ASP A 47 -6.74 2.68 -0.49
C ASP A 47 -7.30 1.32 -0.10
N ILE A 48 -6.67 0.64 0.86
CA ILE A 48 -7.16 -0.61 1.42
C ILE A 48 -7.30 -0.51 2.93
N ASP A 49 -8.31 -1.19 3.46
CA ASP A 49 -8.53 -1.29 4.90
C ASP A 49 -7.57 -2.30 5.56
N GLU A 50 -7.59 -2.34 6.89
CA GLU A 50 -6.73 -3.21 7.69
C GLU A 50 -6.94 -4.70 7.37
N LYS A 51 -8.18 -5.12 7.12
CA LYS A 51 -8.51 -6.51 6.79
C LYS A 51 -7.91 -6.93 5.46
N THR A 52 -8.02 -6.07 4.45
CA THR A 52 -7.49 -6.30 3.10
C THR A 52 -5.97 -6.28 3.12
N ALA A 53 -5.36 -5.33 3.84
CA ALA A 53 -3.90 -5.26 4.01
C ALA A 53 -3.34 -6.52 4.70
N SER A 54 -4.00 -7.01 5.76
CA SER A 54 -3.62 -8.25 6.44
C SER A 54 -3.70 -9.47 5.51
N THR A 55 -4.78 -9.55 4.72
CA THR A 55 -4.96 -10.62 3.72
C THR A 55 -3.81 -10.63 2.70
N TRP A 56 -3.44 -9.46 2.18
CA TRP A 56 -2.31 -9.33 1.25
C TRP A 56 -0.98 -9.71 1.88
N GLY A 57 -0.68 -9.18 3.08
CA GLY A 57 0.56 -9.48 3.78
C GLY A 57 0.74 -10.98 4.04
N LYS A 58 -0.34 -11.67 4.45
CA LYS A 58 -0.33 -13.12 4.59
C LYS A 58 -0.09 -13.82 3.25
N ALA A 59 -0.84 -13.48 2.21
CA ALA A 59 -0.72 -14.12 0.89
C ALA A 59 0.70 -13.97 0.30
N MET A 60 1.31 -12.78 0.44
CA MET A 60 2.67 -12.50 -0.01
C MET A 60 3.70 -13.33 0.76
N THR A 61 3.59 -13.39 2.09
CA THR A 61 4.51 -14.17 2.94
C THR A 61 4.37 -15.67 2.67
N ASP A 62 3.14 -16.16 2.55
CA ASP A 62 2.84 -17.55 2.19
C ASP A 62 3.40 -17.91 0.79
N TRP A 63 3.42 -16.97 -0.16
CA TRP A 63 4.03 -17.17 -1.48
C TRP A 63 5.56 -17.30 -1.40
N VAL A 64 6.22 -16.45 -0.62
CA VAL A 64 7.69 -16.54 -0.40
C VAL A 64 8.07 -17.90 0.18
N ALA A 65 7.29 -18.40 1.15
CA ALA A 65 7.56 -19.65 1.86
C ALA A 65 7.32 -20.93 1.04
N ARG A 66 6.77 -20.86 -0.18
CA ARG A 66 6.53 -22.02 -1.06
C ARG A 66 7.74 -22.42 -1.90
N THR A 67 8.85 -21.70 -1.75
CA THR A 67 10.13 -21.95 -2.42
C THR A 67 10.96 -22.96 -1.63
#